data_AF-A0AAU9SAT5-F1
#
_entry.id   AF-A0AAU9SAT5-F1
#
_cell.length_a   1.000
_cell.length_b   1.000
_cell.length_c   1.000
_cell.angle_alpha   90.00
_cell.angle_beta   90.00
_cell.angle_gamma   90.00
#
_symmetry.space_group_name_H-M   'P 1'
#
loop_
_entity.id
_entity.type
_entity.pdbx_description
1 polymer ?
#
loop_
_entity_poly.entity_id
_entity_poly.type
_entity_poly.pdbx_seq_one_letter_code
_entity_poly.pdbx_strand_id
1 'polypeptide(L)'
;DTSSVVGISLRFSKDSNSEEDIICTSERAFERFSNLRFLQISGEDYEHAINPRSLNNISRKLRFLSWTGFGMPCLPSSFHPKLLVKLDMPFSELEKLWDEVRKLVSLPQLPYSLVQLYAENCESLERLDCSFPNLDIRRLDFANCCKLNQEARDLIIQTLTNGFAVLPGGEVPECFPYRSSGSSVTVKLNQMPLGTSTTFKACVVFEDNLNQAGGGGFIYYSNTPTQNALGEFGKYTEGPVLEKHLYIFEVEAVEVTSTELVFEFRFWSHMGGRREIKECGVFLTLGGYLFGYCNKQQNSQPTRINKEHQSINSLIYHRL
;
A
#
# COMPACT_ATOMS: atom_id res chain seq x y z
N ASP A 1 3.43 -40.77 4.93
CA ASP A 1 3.37 -40.06 3.64
C ASP A 1 3.08 -38.59 3.93
N THR A 2 3.95 -37.66 3.50
CA THR A 2 3.76 -36.22 3.72
C THR A 2 2.76 -35.61 2.74
N SER A 3 2.38 -36.35 1.69
CA SER A 3 1.41 -35.89 0.69
C SER A 3 0.00 -35.70 1.27
N SER A 4 -0.35 -36.35 2.38
CA SER A 4 -1.65 -36.17 3.06
C SER A 4 -1.68 -34.97 4.01
N VAL A 5 -0.54 -34.32 4.26
CA VAL A 5 -0.47 -33.20 5.21
C VAL A 5 -1.07 -31.95 4.59
N VAL A 6 -2.08 -31.39 5.27
CA VAL A 6 -2.83 -30.20 4.84
C VAL A 6 -2.40 -28.95 5.61
N GLY A 7 -1.84 -29.10 6.82
CA GLY A 7 -1.44 -27.98 7.65
C GLY A 7 -0.17 -28.26 8.45
N ILE A 8 0.67 -27.25 8.61
CA ILE A 8 1.84 -27.23 9.49
C ILE A 8 1.72 -26.01 10.39
N SER A 9 1.84 -26.21 11.70
CA SER A 9 1.94 -25.15 12.69
C SER A 9 3.13 -25.45 13.59
N LEU A 10 4.15 -24.60 13.57
CA LEU A 10 5.35 -24.76 14.36
C LEU A 10 5.53 -23.53 15.26
N ARG A 11 5.78 -23.76 16.55
CA ARG A 11 6.12 -22.72 17.50
C ARG A 11 7.52 -22.98 18.04
N PHE A 12 8.38 -21.99 17.93
CA PHE A 12 9.76 -22.04 18.40
C PHE A 12 9.90 -21.14 19.63
N SER A 13 10.48 -21.71 20.68
CA SER A 13 10.83 -21.06 21.93
C SER A 13 12.29 -21.37 22.21
N LYS A 14 13.03 -20.42 22.78
CA LYS A 14 14.43 -20.66 23.16
C LYS A 14 14.49 -21.77 24.21
N ASP A 15 15.15 -22.87 23.89
CA ASP A 15 15.46 -23.88 24.90
C ASP A 15 16.81 -23.51 25.51
N SER A 16 16.80 -22.98 26.74
CA SER A 16 18.00 -22.52 27.45
C SER A 16 19.04 -23.63 27.72
N ASN A 17 18.74 -24.89 27.36
CA ASN A 17 19.60 -26.06 27.53
C ASN A 17 20.12 -26.66 26.21
N SER A 18 19.78 -26.13 25.04
CA SER A 18 20.27 -26.64 23.75
C SER A 18 21.46 -25.84 23.23
N GLU A 19 22.55 -26.51 22.85
CA GLU A 19 23.72 -25.88 22.19
C GLU A 19 23.50 -25.59 20.69
N GLU A 20 22.39 -26.05 20.10
CA GLU A 20 22.08 -25.86 18.68
C GLU A 20 20.87 -24.93 18.49
N ASP A 21 21.12 -23.69 18.08
CA ASP A 21 20.07 -22.77 17.65
C ASP A 21 19.59 -23.14 16.22
N ILE A 22 18.35 -23.61 16.08
CA ILE A 22 17.72 -23.75 14.76
C ILE A 22 17.36 -22.35 14.25
N ILE A 23 18.22 -21.78 13.40
CA ILE A 23 18.06 -20.43 12.87
C ILE A 23 17.39 -20.38 11.48
N CYS A 24 17.32 -21.50 10.77
CA CYS A 24 16.75 -21.52 9.42
C CYS A 24 16.17 -22.87 9.00
N THR A 25 15.29 -22.86 8.00
CA THR A 25 14.76 -24.10 7.38
C THR A 25 15.76 -24.71 6.39
N SER A 26 15.58 -26.00 6.05
CA SER A 26 16.22 -26.60 4.88
C SER A 26 15.68 -26.00 3.57
N GLU A 27 16.48 -25.95 2.50
CA GLU A 27 16.04 -25.54 1.15
C GLU A 27 14.93 -26.45 0.60
N ARG A 28 14.91 -27.72 1.02
CA ARG A 28 13.93 -28.72 0.59
C ARG A 28 12.83 -28.96 1.61
N ALA A 29 12.73 -28.11 2.63
CA ALA A 29 11.80 -28.29 3.76
C ALA A 29 10.35 -28.52 3.31
N PHE A 30 9.90 -27.83 2.26
CA PHE A 30 8.51 -27.87 1.81
C PHE A 30 8.25 -28.76 0.59
N GLU A 31 9.30 -29.38 0.00
CA GLU A 31 9.23 -30.06 -1.30
C GLU A 31 8.22 -31.22 -1.34
N ARG A 32 8.08 -31.95 -0.22
CA ARG A 32 7.20 -33.12 -0.14
C ARG A 32 5.79 -32.81 0.38
N PHE A 33 5.49 -31.55 0.67
CA PHE A 33 4.21 -31.12 1.25
C PHE A 33 3.27 -30.57 0.16
N SER A 34 3.03 -31.36 -0.88
CA SER A 34 2.34 -30.91 -2.09
C SER A 34 0.87 -30.53 -1.89
N ASN A 35 0.21 -31.02 -0.83
CA ASN A 35 -1.18 -30.69 -0.47
C ASN A 35 -1.32 -29.65 0.65
N LEU A 36 -0.22 -29.02 1.07
CA LEU A 36 -0.23 -28.03 2.14
C LEU A 36 -1.13 -26.85 1.79
N ARG A 37 -2.03 -26.52 2.71
CA ARG A 37 -2.97 -25.39 2.63
C ARG A 37 -2.74 -24.37 3.74
N PHE A 38 -2.18 -24.81 4.86
CA PHE A 38 -1.92 -23.97 6.03
C PHE A 38 -0.46 -24.11 6.45
N LEU A 39 0.27 -23.00 6.53
CA LEU A 39 1.61 -22.96 7.09
C LEU A 39 1.70 -21.81 8.10
N GLN A 40 1.99 -22.15 9.34
CA GLN A 40 2.25 -21.20 10.42
C GLN A 40 3.58 -21.53 11.08
N ILE A 41 4.48 -20.55 11.12
CA ILE A 41 5.76 -20.61 11.82
C ILE A 41 5.82 -19.40 12.74
N SER A 42 5.84 -19.62 14.05
CA SER A 42 5.85 -18.57 15.07
C SER A 42 7.04 -18.73 16.01
N GLY A 43 7.76 -17.64 16.28
CA GLY A 43 8.72 -17.53 17.38
C GLY A 43 8.12 -16.76 18.56
N GLU A 44 8.68 -16.93 19.76
CA GLU A 44 8.30 -16.15 20.95
C GLU A 44 8.83 -14.71 20.92
N ASP A 45 9.93 -14.45 20.21
CA ASP A 45 10.54 -13.13 20.03
C ASP A 45 11.13 -12.95 18.61
N TYR A 46 11.60 -11.74 18.31
CA TYR A 46 12.18 -11.38 17.01
C TYR A 46 13.63 -11.88 16.83
N GLU A 47 14.35 -12.17 17.91
CA GLU A 47 15.76 -12.60 17.88
C GLU A 47 15.90 -14.09 17.54
N HIS A 48 14.88 -14.91 17.80
CA HIS A 48 14.91 -16.36 17.56
C HIS A 48 13.94 -16.78 16.44
N ALA A 49 13.66 -15.88 15.49
CA ALA A 49 12.86 -16.20 14.32
C ALA A 49 13.60 -17.17 13.38
N ILE A 50 12.88 -18.18 12.89
CA ILE A 50 13.44 -19.11 11.91
C ILE A 50 13.32 -18.52 10.52
N ASN A 51 14.47 -18.32 9.87
CA ASN A 51 14.50 -17.82 8.52
C ASN A 51 14.26 -18.93 7.48
N PRO A 52 13.38 -18.71 6.48
CA PRO A 52 13.28 -19.64 5.37
C PRO A 52 14.53 -19.56 4.51
N ARG A 53 15.18 -20.70 4.28
CA ARG A 53 16.31 -20.78 3.34
C ARG A 53 15.85 -20.90 1.89
N SER A 54 14.65 -21.45 1.67
CA SER A 54 13.95 -21.44 0.39
C SER A 54 12.45 -21.68 0.57
N LEU A 55 11.64 -21.03 -0.28
CA LEU A 55 10.21 -21.33 -0.45
C LEU A 55 9.86 -21.81 -1.86
N ASN A 56 10.85 -22.21 -2.67
CA ASN A 56 10.64 -22.47 -4.09
C ASN A 56 9.66 -23.61 -4.41
N ASN A 57 9.61 -24.60 -3.52
CA ASN A 57 8.78 -25.80 -3.68
C ASN A 57 7.56 -25.81 -2.74
N ILE A 58 7.13 -24.64 -2.26
CA ILE A 58 5.93 -24.57 -1.41
C ILE A 58 4.67 -24.91 -2.23
N SER A 59 3.69 -25.53 -1.56
CA SER A 59 2.46 -25.96 -2.25
C SER A 59 1.72 -24.80 -2.91
N ARG A 60 1.32 -24.98 -4.16
CA ARG A 60 0.43 -24.07 -4.89
C ARG A 60 -1.02 -24.08 -4.38
N LYS A 61 -1.33 -24.95 -3.41
CA LYS A 61 -2.64 -25.03 -2.74
C LYS A 61 -2.68 -24.24 -1.43
N LEU A 62 -1.60 -23.52 -1.09
CA LEU A 62 -1.51 -22.75 0.13
C LEU A 62 -2.60 -21.67 0.17
N ARG A 63 -3.33 -21.65 1.30
CA ARG A 63 -4.42 -20.71 1.59
C ARG A 63 -4.07 -19.79 2.75
N PHE A 64 -3.21 -20.22 3.65
CA PHE A 64 -2.79 -19.45 4.80
C PHE A 64 -1.28 -19.59 4.97
N LEU A 65 -0.57 -18.46 5.00
CA LEU A 65 0.84 -18.37 5.30
C LEU A 65 1.03 -17.36 6.43
N SER A 66 1.53 -17.83 7.57
CA SER A 66 1.96 -16.97 8.66
C SER A 66 3.38 -17.29 9.08
N TRP A 67 4.23 -16.28 9.19
CA TRP A 67 5.64 -16.46 9.50
C TRP A 67 6.19 -15.28 10.31
N THR A 68 6.40 -15.48 11.60
CA THR A 68 7.00 -14.48 12.50
C THR A 68 8.48 -14.32 12.20
N GLY A 69 8.95 -13.07 12.06
CA GLY A 69 10.36 -12.76 11.83
C GLY A 69 10.90 -13.29 10.52
N PHE A 70 10.08 -13.28 9.46
CA PHE A 70 10.48 -13.69 8.12
C PHE A 70 11.58 -12.77 7.58
N GLY A 71 12.83 -13.24 7.51
CA GLY A 71 14.01 -12.44 7.15
C GLY A 71 14.42 -12.46 5.67
N MET A 72 13.51 -12.78 4.74
CA MET A 72 13.76 -12.53 3.31
C MET A 72 13.09 -11.22 2.89
N PRO A 73 13.73 -10.40 2.03
CA PRO A 73 13.17 -9.12 1.60
C PRO A 73 11.98 -9.29 0.64
N CYS A 74 11.83 -10.46 0.00
CA CYS A 74 10.69 -10.79 -0.85
C CYS A 74 10.35 -12.28 -0.84
N LEU A 75 9.09 -12.62 -1.21
CA LEU A 75 8.72 -14.01 -1.49
C LEU A 75 9.25 -14.41 -2.88
N PRO A 76 9.69 -15.66 -3.08
CA PRO A 76 10.29 -16.07 -4.35
C PRO A 76 9.25 -16.07 -5.48
N SER A 77 9.69 -15.82 -6.72
CA SER A 77 8.85 -15.81 -7.93
C SER A 77 8.11 -17.14 -8.20
N SER A 78 8.62 -18.24 -7.67
CA SER A 78 8.00 -19.56 -7.68
C SER A 78 6.80 -19.67 -6.74
N PHE A 79 6.65 -18.77 -5.76
CA PHE A 79 5.49 -18.71 -4.88
C PHE A 79 4.28 -18.17 -5.66
N HIS A 80 3.31 -19.05 -5.91
CA HIS A 80 2.11 -18.72 -6.68
C HIS A 80 0.88 -18.70 -5.76
N PRO A 81 0.44 -17.53 -5.27
CA PRO A 81 -0.57 -17.41 -4.21
C PRO A 81 -2.00 -17.45 -4.75
N LYS A 82 -2.26 -18.23 -5.81
CA LYS A 82 -3.56 -18.22 -6.48
C LYS A 82 -4.74 -18.51 -5.55
N LEU A 83 -4.49 -19.29 -4.49
CA LEU A 83 -5.50 -19.67 -3.50
C LEU A 83 -5.20 -19.08 -2.12
N LEU A 84 -4.21 -18.18 -2.02
CA LEU A 84 -3.84 -17.57 -0.75
C LEU A 84 -4.99 -16.67 -0.30
N VAL A 85 -5.47 -16.89 0.92
CA VAL A 85 -6.55 -16.14 1.56
C VAL A 85 -5.97 -15.16 2.58
N LYS A 86 -4.91 -15.56 3.27
CA LYS A 86 -4.25 -14.75 4.28
C LYS A 86 -2.74 -14.91 4.24
N LEU A 87 -2.04 -13.78 4.28
CA LEU A 87 -0.60 -13.66 4.49
C LEU A 87 -0.34 -12.83 5.76
N ASP A 88 0.41 -13.37 6.71
CA ASP A 88 0.61 -12.78 8.03
C ASP A 88 2.07 -12.91 8.48
N MET A 89 2.88 -11.85 8.31
CA MET A 89 4.33 -11.87 8.49
C MET A 89 4.76 -10.87 9.56
N PRO A 90 4.39 -11.06 10.83
CA PRO A 90 4.73 -10.12 11.89
C PRO A 90 6.24 -10.05 12.08
N PHE A 91 6.76 -8.85 12.31
CA PHE A 91 8.20 -8.59 12.50
C PHE A 91 9.10 -9.06 11.35
N SER A 92 8.57 -9.17 10.13
CA SER A 92 9.34 -9.57 8.95
C SER A 92 10.21 -8.44 8.39
N GLU A 93 11.28 -8.80 7.70
CA GLU A 93 12.08 -7.92 6.85
C GLU A 93 11.52 -7.83 5.42
N LEU A 94 10.27 -8.27 5.21
CA LEU A 94 9.62 -8.27 3.90
C LEU A 94 9.42 -6.84 3.39
N GLU A 95 10.17 -6.48 2.36
CA GLU A 95 10.09 -5.19 1.65
C GLU A 95 9.19 -5.28 0.41
N LYS A 96 9.15 -6.45 -0.25
CA LYS A 96 8.33 -6.68 -1.45
C LYS A 96 7.56 -7.98 -1.33
N LEU A 97 6.34 -8.01 -1.88
CA LEU A 97 5.52 -9.20 -1.78
C LEU A 97 5.99 -10.30 -2.76
N TRP A 98 6.42 -9.94 -3.98
CA TRP A 98 6.85 -10.89 -5.01
C TRP A 98 7.94 -10.27 -5.89
N ASP A 99 8.76 -11.13 -6.49
CA ASP A 99 9.74 -10.70 -7.50
C ASP A 99 9.10 -10.53 -8.89
N GLU A 100 8.11 -11.38 -9.28
CA GLU A 100 7.34 -11.28 -10.54
C GLU A 100 5.98 -11.99 -10.46
N VAL A 101 4.85 -11.34 -10.77
CA VAL A 101 3.51 -11.99 -10.75
C VAL A 101 2.64 -11.65 -11.94
N ARG A 102 2.46 -12.61 -12.86
CA ARG A 102 1.65 -12.40 -14.10
C ARG A 102 0.20 -12.89 -14.03
N LYS A 103 -0.24 -13.57 -12.95
CA LYS A 103 -1.55 -14.29 -12.90
C LYS A 103 -2.37 -14.09 -11.62
N LEU A 104 -2.05 -13.11 -10.79
CA LEU A 104 -2.82 -12.82 -9.58
C LEU A 104 -4.08 -12.06 -9.96
N VAL A 105 -5.27 -12.56 -9.61
CA VAL A 105 -6.57 -11.94 -9.94
C VAL A 105 -7.10 -11.09 -8.80
N SER A 106 -6.87 -11.50 -7.55
CA SER A 106 -7.13 -10.66 -6.39
C SER A 106 -5.98 -10.71 -5.40
N LEU A 107 -5.69 -9.57 -4.77
CA LEU A 107 -4.70 -9.48 -3.71
C LEU A 107 -5.33 -9.92 -2.39
N PRO A 108 -4.77 -10.93 -1.69
CA PRO A 108 -5.33 -11.40 -0.43
C PRO A 108 -4.99 -10.46 0.72
N GLN A 109 -5.57 -10.73 1.89
CA GLN A 109 -5.26 -10.01 3.13
C GLN A 109 -3.75 -9.96 3.35
N LEU A 110 -3.25 -8.73 3.49
CA LEU A 110 -1.84 -8.41 3.63
C LEU A 110 -1.43 -8.37 5.10
N PRO A 111 -0.15 -8.60 5.40
CA PRO A 111 0.32 -8.51 6.77
C PRO A 111 0.25 -7.06 7.27
N TYR A 112 -0.12 -6.87 8.54
CA TYR A 112 -0.20 -5.55 9.18
C TYR A 112 1.15 -4.82 9.24
N SER A 113 2.26 -5.55 9.14
CA SER A 113 3.62 -5.04 9.09
C SER A 113 4.04 -4.52 7.72
N LEU A 114 3.23 -4.67 6.67
CA LEU A 114 3.64 -4.31 5.31
C LEU A 114 3.92 -2.82 5.19
N VAL A 115 5.15 -2.46 4.84
CA VAL A 115 5.59 -1.08 4.65
C VAL A 115 5.62 -0.69 3.17
N GLN A 116 5.82 -1.64 2.27
CA GLN A 116 5.83 -1.41 0.82
C GLN A 116 5.17 -2.58 0.10
N LEU A 117 4.34 -2.28 -0.90
CA LEU A 117 3.77 -3.28 -1.81
C LEU A 117 4.22 -2.97 -3.22
N TYR A 118 4.87 -3.95 -3.85
CA TYR A 118 5.19 -3.93 -5.27
C TYR A 118 4.36 -5.01 -5.96
N ALA A 119 3.41 -4.57 -6.78
CA ALA A 119 2.52 -5.39 -7.58
C ALA A 119 2.53 -4.93 -9.05
N GLU A 120 3.60 -4.25 -9.48
CA GLU A 120 3.74 -3.80 -10.87
C GLU A 120 3.64 -4.97 -11.87
N ASN A 121 3.08 -4.69 -13.05
CA ASN A 121 2.89 -5.65 -14.15
C ASN A 121 1.98 -6.85 -13.80
N CYS A 122 1.18 -6.75 -12.74
CA CYS A 122 0.12 -7.73 -12.45
C CYS A 122 -1.09 -7.53 -13.39
N GLU A 123 -0.92 -7.83 -14.68
CA GLU A 123 -1.95 -7.62 -15.72
C GLU A 123 -3.27 -8.37 -15.48
N SER A 124 -3.26 -9.41 -14.65
CA SER A 124 -4.46 -10.17 -14.29
C SER A 124 -5.18 -9.62 -13.06
N LEU A 125 -4.59 -8.66 -12.33
CA LEU A 125 -5.10 -8.20 -11.04
C LEU A 125 -6.32 -7.32 -11.24
N GLU A 126 -7.44 -7.76 -10.67
CA GLU A 126 -8.75 -7.13 -10.79
C GLU A 126 -9.24 -6.54 -9.47
N ARG A 127 -8.96 -7.21 -8.34
CA ARG A 127 -9.54 -6.88 -7.03
C ARG A 127 -8.49 -6.83 -5.93
N LEU A 128 -8.79 -6.10 -4.86
CA LEU A 128 -8.03 -6.10 -3.63
C LEU A 128 -8.95 -6.61 -2.52
N ASP A 129 -8.76 -7.87 -2.12
CA ASP A 129 -9.51 -8.48 -1.03
C ASP A 129 -8.78 -8.25 0.31
N CYS A 130 -8.17 -7.07 0.46
CA CYS A 130 -7.34 -6.65 1.58
C CYS A 130 -7.67 -5.22 2.00
N SER A 131 -7.28 -4.86 3.21
CA SER A 131 -7.14 -3.47 3.64
C SER A 131 -5.67 -3.14 3.85
N PHE A 132 -5.35 -1.86 3.92
CA PHE A 132 -4.04 -1.35 4.28
C PHE A 132 -4.10 -0.71 5.67
N PRO A 133 -4.14 -1.52 6.75
CA PRO A 133 -4.30 -1.01 8.11
C PRO A 133 -3.04 -0.35 8.66
N ASN A 134 -1.88 -0.55 8.02
CA ASN A 134 -0.62 0.05 8.43
C ASN A 134 -0.57 1.54 8.03
N LEU A 135 -0.53 2.43 9.02
CA LEU A 135 -0.37 3.86 8.78
C LEU A 135 1.03 4.24 8.27
N ASP A 136 2.02 3.34 8.41
CA ASP A 136 3.39 3.56 7.94
C ASP A 136 3.67 2.99 6.55
N ILE A 137 2.64 2.61 5.80
CA ILE A 137 2.84 2.15 4.43
C ILE A 137 3.45 3.27 3.57
N ARG A 138 4.67 3.06 3.12
CA ARG A 138 5.45 4.04 2.35
C ARG A 138 5.15 3.94 0.85
N ARG A 139 4.83 2.74 0.35
CA ARG A 139 4.65 2.54 -1.09
C ARG A 139 3.55 1.54 -1.43
N LEU A 140 2.71 1.92 -2.38
CA LEU A 140 1.77 1.04 -3.07
C LEU A 140 2.00 1.12 -4.57
N ASP A 141 2.63 0.12 -5.15
CA ASP A 141 2.93 0.10 -6.57
C ASP A 141 2.07 -0.91 -7.32
N PHE A 142 1.12 -0.41 -8.09
CA PHE A 142 0.23 -1.17 -8.95
C PHE A 142 0.42 -0.79 -10.43
N ALA A 143 1.61 -0.30 -10.80
CA ALA A 143 1.94 -0.01 -12.18
C ALA A 143 1.53 -1.15 -13.13
N ASN A 144 0.99 -0.81 -14.30
CA ASN A 144 0.57 -1.74 -15.35
C ASN A 144 -0.43 -2.84 -14.90
N CYS A 145 -1.14 -2.65 -13.77
CA CYS A 145 -2.24 -3.52 -13.36
C CYS A 145 -3.53 -3.17 -14.12
N CYS A 146 -3.52 -3.32 -15.44
CA CYS A 146 -4.52 -2.77 -16.35
C CYS A 146 -5.96 -3.27 -16.15
N LYS A 147 -6.17 -4.32 -15.35
CA LYS A 147 -7.49 -4.90 -15.05
C LYS A 147 -8.06 -4.48 -13.69
N LEU A 148 -7.38 -3.63 -12.92
CA LEU A 148 -7.88 -3.17 -11.63
C LEU A 148 -9.27 -2.55 -11.77
N ASN A 149 -10.23 -3.09 -11.02
CA ASN A 149 -11.59 -2.58 -11.00
C ASN A 149 -11.68 -1.24 -10.23
N GLN A 150 -12.80 -0.54 -10.37
CA GLN A 150 -12.95 0.78 -9.75
C GLN A 150 -12.85 0.73 -8.21
N GLU A 151 -13.38 -0.31 -7.57
CA GLU A 151 -13.34 -0.49 -6.11
C GLU A 151 -11.88 -0.59 -5.60
N ALA A 152 -11.04 -1.37 -6.29
CA ALA A 152 -9.63 -1.48 -5.98
C ALA A 152 -8.89 -0.15 -6.17
N ARG A 153 -9.19 0.57 -7.25
CA ARG A 153 -8.60 1.89 -7.53
C ARG A 153 -9.00 2.90 -6.44
N ASP A 154 -10.27 2.92 -6.06
CA ASP A 154 -10.79 3.79 -5.00
C ASP A 154 -10.13 3.47 -3.66
N LEU A 155 -9.95 2.18 -3.32
CA LEU A 155 -9.23 1.76 -2.13
C LEU A 155 -7.78 2.26 -2.13
N ILE A 156 -7.04 2.11 -3.23
CA ILE A 156 -5.67 2.61 -3.35
C ILE A 156 -5.64 4.14 -3.16
N ILE A 157 -6.54 4.86 -3.84
CA ILE A 157 -6.63 6.33 -3.76
C ILE A 157 -6.90 6.77 -2.31
N GLN A 158 -7.81 6.09 -1.61
CA GLN A 158 -8.21 6.43 -0.24
C GLN A 158 -7.19 6.00 0.81
N THR A 159 -6.34 5.01 0.52
CA THR A 159 -5.32 4.52 1.47
C THR A 159 -4.32 5.61 1.81
N LEU A 160 -4.06 5.82 3.10
CA LEU A 160 -3.03 6.75 3.56
C LEU A 160 -1.65 6.14 3.31
N THR A 161 -0.76 6.88 2.65
CA THR A 161 0.61 6.42 2.36
C THR A 161 1.63 7.48 2.73
N ASN A 162 2.65 7.11 3.52
CA ASN A 162 3.72 8.04 3.93
C ASN A 162 4.73 8.36 2.80
N GLY A 163 4.72 7.61 1.71
CA GLY A 163 5.47 7.92 0.49
C GLY A 163 4.54 8.24 -0.67
N PHE A 164 4.24 7.22 -1.49
CA PHE A 164 3.36 7.36 -2.66
C PHE A 164 2.62 6.07 -3.03
N ALA A 165 1.56 6.23 -3.80
CA ALA A 165 0.91 5.14 -4.53
C ALA A 165 0.97 5.39 -6.04
N VAL A 166 1.10 4.33 -6.83
CA VAL A 166 0.97 4.39 -8.29
C VAL A 166 0.01 3.30 -8.77
N LEU A 167 -0.84 3.65 -9.72
CA LEU A 167 -1.81 2.75 -10.34
C LEU A 167 -2.15 3.23 -11.75
N PRO A 168 -2.80 2.39 -12.60
CA PRO A 168 -3.21 2.81 -13.93
C PRO A 168 -4.27 3.92 -13.88
N GLY A 169 -4.06 4.95 -14.69
CA GLY A 169 -4.91 6.14 -14.77
C GLY A 169 -4.24 7.24 -15.60
N GLY A 170 -4.78 7.55 -16.78
CA GLY A 170 -4.24 8.58 -17.67
C GLY A 170 -4.80 9.98 -17.47
N GLU A 171 -5.63 10.16 -16.43
CA GLU A 171 -6.35 11.39 -16.08
C GLU A 171 -6.53 11.44 -14.57
N VAL A 172 -6.66 12.66 -14.02
CA VAL A 172 -6.94 12.87 -12.60
C VAL A 172 -8.39 12.42 -12.28
N PRO A 173 -8.61 11.53 -11.30
CA PRO A 173 -9.93 11.05 -10.95
C PRO A 173 -10.90 12.14 -10.49
N GLU A 174 -12.21 11.94 -10.71
CA GLU A 174 -13.26 12.90 -10.32
C GLU A 174 -13.33 13.16 -8.80
N CYS A 175 -12.80 12.26 -7.96
CA CYS A 175 -12.73 12.45 -6.52
C CYS A 175 -11.72 13.54 -6.09
N PHE A 176 -10.91 14.07 -7.01
CA PHE A 176 -10.06 15.24 -6.80
C PHE A 176 -10.79 16.52 -7.27
N PRO A 177 -11.41 17.28 -6.36
CA PRO A 177 -12.24 18.44 -6.73
C PRO A 177 -11.40 19.61 -7.28
N TYR A 178 -10.14 19.71 -6.85
CA TYR A 178 -9.20 20.70 -7.37
C TYR A 178 -8.29 20.01 -8.37
N ARG A 179 -8.40 20.35 -9.65
CA ARG A 179 -7.54 19.81 -10.70
C ARG A 179 -7.23 20.87 -11.74
N SER A 180 -6.09 20.71 -12.40
CA SER A 180 -5.57 21.66 -13.37
C SER A 180 -4.73 20.94 -14.41
N SER A 181 -4.78 21.41 -15.66
CA SER A 181 -3.78 21.03 -16.67
C SER A 181 -2.43 21.63 -16.29
N GLY A 182 -1.36 20.85 -16.37
CA GLY A 182 -0.03 21.30 -16.00
C GLY A 182 0.32 21.08 -14.54
N SER A 183 1.29 21.85 -14.05
CA SER A 183 2.04 21.56 -12.82
C SER A 183 1.64 22.38 -11.58
N SER A 184 0.49 23.04 -11.58
CA SER A 184 -0.01 23.76 -10.40
C SER A 184 -1.53 23.82 -10.33
N VAL A 185 -2.07 23.82 -9.11
CA VAL A 185 -3.49 23.93 -8.82
C VAL A 185 -3.73 24.81 -7.59
N THR A 186 -4.80 25.60 -7.62
CA THR A 186 -5.23 26.42 -6.49
C THR A 186 -6.39 25.75 -5.77
N VAL A 187 -6.24 25.59 -4.46
CA VAL A 187 -7.22 25.00 -3.53
C VAL A 187 -7.88 26.12 -2.74
N LYS A 188 -9.21 26.13 -2.69
CA LYS A 188 -10.00 27.08 -1.90
C LYS A 188 -10.61 26.38 -0.68
N LEU A 189 -10.24 26.84 0.51
CA LEU A 189 -10.69 26.30 1.78
C LEU A 189 -11.92 27.06 2.23
N ASN A 190 -13.05 26.35 2.37
CA ASN A 190 -14.34 26.97 2.68
C ASN A 190 -14.47 27.47 4.13
N GLN A 191 -13.69 26.95 5.08
CA GLN A 191 -13.72 27.34 6.49
C GLN A 191 -12.33 27.23 7.15
N MET A 192 -12.07 28.12 8.12
CA MET A 192 -10.92 28.16 9.02
C MET A 192 -11.44 28.13 10.47
N PRO A 193 -10.74 27.50 11.43
CA PRO A 193 -9.39 26.92 11.33
C PRO A 193 -9.41 25.41 11.03
N LEU A 194 -8.48 24.92 10.20
CA LEU A 194 -8.32 23.49 9.90
C LEU A 194 -7.46 22.73 10.94
N GLY A 195 -7.02 23.39 12.00
CA GLY A 195 -6.11 22.83 13.01
C GLY A 195 -4.66 23.27 12.82
N THR A 196 -3.72 22.63 13.55
CA THR A 196 -2.27 22.93 13.50
C THR A 196 -1.63 22.48 12.18
N SER A 197 -2.13 21.39 11.61
CA SER A 197 -1.75 20.89 10.28
C SER A 197 -2.99 20.38 9.54
N THR A 198 -2.88 20.31 8.22
CA THR A 198 -3.94 19.89 7.32
C THR A 198 -3.36 18.94 6.28
N THR A 199 -3.89 17.73 6.21
CA THR A 199 -3.46 16.74 5.23
C THR A 199 -4.23 16.89 3.92
N PHE A 200 -3.51 16.70 2.82
CA PHE A 200 -4.02 16.70 1.47
C PHE A 200 -3.51 15.45 0.75
N LYS A 201 -4.38 14.85 -0.07
CA LYS A 201 -3.95 13.94 -1.12
C LYS A 201 -3.71 14.74 -2.38
N ALA A 202 -2.52 14.61 -2.94
CA ALA A 202 -2.16 15.19 -4.22
C ALA A 202 -1.93 14.07 -5.24
N CYS A 203 -2.30 14.29 -6.49
CA CYS A 203 -2.02 13.35 -7.57
C CYS A 203 -1.51 14.03 -8.83
N VAL A 204 -0.74 13.27 -9.61
CA VAL A 204 -0.07 13.75 -10.82
C VAL A 204 -0.17 12.68 -11.90
N VAL A 205 -0.48 13.12 -13.13
CA VAL A 205 -0.34 12.35 -14.36
C VAL A 205 0.73 13.02 -15.21
N PHE A 206 1.74 12.26 -15.60
CA PHE A 206 2.84 12.76 -16.42
C PHE A 206 2.50 12.72 -17.92
N GLU A 207 3.07 13.67 -18.66
CA GLU A 207 3.04 13.66 -20.13
C GLU A 207 4.06 12.64 -20.65
N ASP A 208 3.77 12.04 -21.81
CA ASP A 208 4.66 11.10 -22.49
C ASP A 208 6.04 11.74 -22.69
N ASN A 209 7.03 11.16 -22.02
CA ASN A 209 8.43 11.46 -22.24
C ASN A 209 9.16 10.13 -22.28
N LEU A 210 9.74 9.82 -23.45
CA LEU A 210 10.53 8.62 -23.79
C LEU A 210 11.69 8.30 -22.82
N ASN A 211 11.90 9.10 -21.77
CA ASN A 211 12.92 8.95 -20.75
C ASN A 211 12.44 8.00 -19.62
N GLN A 212 12.72 6.72 -19.82
CA GLN A 212 12.50 5.61 -18.86
C GLN A 212 13.39 5.66 -17.60
N ALA A 213 14.09 6.76 -17.34
CA ALA A 213 14.85 6.90 -16.09
C ALA A 213 13.89 7.08 -14.91
N GLY A 214 14.34 6.76 -13.69
CA GLY A 214 13.62 7.16 -12.48
C GLY A 214 13.69 8.67 -12.22
N GLY A 215 13.10 9.13 -11.12
CA GLY A 215 13.09 10.54 -10.79
C GLY A 215 12.64 10.88 -9.37
N GLY A 216 12.83 12.13 -9.00
CA GLY A 216 12.29 12.69 -7.77
C GLY A 216 11.43 13.91 -8.08
N GLY A 217 10.64 14.33 -7.11
CA GLY A 217 9.89 15.57 -7.18
C GLY A 217 9.73 16.23 -5.82
N PHE A 218 9.45 17.52 -5.87
CA PHE A 218 8.98 18.27 -4.73
C PHE A 218 7.55 18.74 -5.02
N ILE A 219 6.70 18.60 -4.02
CA ILE A 219 5.41 19.27 -3.98
C ILE A 219 5.57 20.46 -3.04
N TYR A 220 5.36 21.66 -3.57
CA TYR A 220 5.41 22.90 -2.83
C TYR A 220 3.99 23.37 -2.56
N TYR A 221 3.80 24.05 -1.43
CA TYR A 221 2.57 24.80 -1.17
C TYR A 221 2.90 26.22 -0.72
N SER A 222 2.06 27.18 -1.11
CA SER A 222 2.17 28.58 -0.73
C SER A 222 0.78 29.21 -0.58
N ASN A 223 0.71 30.35 0.12
CA ASN A 223 -0.53 31.13 0.23
C ASN A 223 -0.87 31.85 -1.08
N THR A 224 0.13 32.18 -1.91
CA THR A 224 -0.08 32.82 -3.21
C THR A 224 0.93 32.32 -4.25
N PRO A 225 0.65 32.43 -5.56
CA PRO A 225 1.57 31.99 -6.62
C PRO A 225 2.90 32.76 -6.65
N THR A 226 2.94 33.96 -6.06
CA THR A 226 4.08 34.89 -6.14
C THR A 226 4.93 34.93 -4.86
N GLN A 227 4.49 34.26 -3.80
CA GLN A 227 5.25 34.13 -2.55
C GLN A 227 6.20 32.94 -2.59
N ASN A 228 7.24 33.01 -1.76
CA ASN A 228 8.08 31.85 -1.46
C ASN A 228 7.23 30.72 -0.87
N ALA A 229 7.60 29.47 -1.15
CA ALA A 229 6.89 28.31 -0.61
C ALA A 229 6.85 28.36 0.93
N LEU A 230 5.69 28.05 1.50
CA LEU A 230 5.51 27.92 2.95
C LEU A 230 6.07 26.58 3.46
N GLY A 231 6.08 25.57 2.59
CA GLY A 231 6.80 24.33 2.84
C GLY A 231 7.00 23.53 1.55
N GLU A 232 7.90 22.54 1.67
CA GLU A 232 8.26 21.63 0.60
C GLU A 232 8.14 20.19 1.08
N PHE A 233 7.64 19.30 0.21
CA PHE A 233 7.57 17.87 0.47
C PHE A 233 8.37 17.14 -0.59
N GLY A 234 9.51 16.58 -0.16
CA GLY A 234 10.29 15.66 -0.98
C GLY A 234 9.53 14.37 -1.21
N LYS A 235 9.25 14.07 -2.48
CA LYS A 235 8.62 12.82 -2.91
C LYS A 235 9.51 12.16 -3.94
N TYR A 236 9.90 10.92 -3.67
CA TYR A 236 10.74 10.15 -4.57
C TYR A 236 9.91 9.07 -5.23
N THR A 237 9.97 8.99 -6.55
CA THR A 237 9.42 7.87 -7.32
C THR A 237 10.60 7.00 -7.73
N GLU A 238 10.86 5.92 -7.00
CA GLU A 238 11.92 4.99 -7.41
C GLU A 238 11.43 4.16 -8.59
N GLY A 239 12.14 4.21 -9.71
CA GLY A 239 11.78 3.51 -10.94
C GLY A 239 11.21 4.42 -12.04
N PRO A 240 11.07 3.91 -13.27
CA PRO A 240 10.61 4.68 -14.43
C PRO A 240 9.24 5.32 -14.15
N VAL A 241 9.10 6.60 -14.51
CA VAL A 241 7.77 7.21 -14.56
C VAL A 241 7.05 6.66 -15.78
N LEU A 242 5.86 6.10 -15.56
CA LEU A 242 5.08 5.44 -16.58
C LEU A 242 4.01 6.38 -17.11
N GLU A 243 3.84 6.36 -18.44
CA GLU A 243 2.71 7.00 -19.10
C GLU A 243 1.39 6.37 -18.65
N LYS A 244 0.31 7.17 -18.64
CA LYS A 244 -1.04 6.71 -18.31
C LYS A 244 -1.16 6.10 -16.90
N HIS A 245 -0.30 6.53 -15.99
CA HIS A 245 -0.35 6.18 -14.58
C HIS A 245 -0.62 7.41 -13.72
N LEU A 246 -1.35 7.16 -12.65
CA LEU A 246 -1.68 8.12 -11.63
C LEU A 246 -0.72 7.92 -10.46
N TYR A 247 0.01 8.98 -10.11
CA TYR A 247 0.86 9.02 -8.93
C TYR A 247 0.15 9.79 -7.83
N ILE A 248 0.09 9.24 -6.63
CA ILE A 248 -0.65 9.80 -5.49
C ILE A 248 0.31 9.98 -4.31
N PHE A 249 0.21 11.12 -3.63
CA PHE A 249 1.08 11.53 -2.55
C PHE A 249 0.25 12.12 -1.40
N GLU A 250 0.62 11.83 -0.16
CA GLU A 250 0.13 12.56 1.02
C GLU A 250 0.99 13.81 1.27
N VAL A 251 0.35 14.93 1.57
CA VAL A 251 0.96 16.24 1.80
C VAL A 251 0.38 16.84 3.07
N GLU A 252 1.20 17.06 4.09
CA GLU A 252 0.75 17.65 5.37
C GLU A 252 1.15 19.13 5.45
N ALA A 253 0.24 20.03 5.06
CA ALA A 253 0.49 21.47 5.18
C ALA A 253 0.40 21.91 6.65
N VAL A 254 1.40 22.64 7.12
CA VAL A 254 1.49 23.15 8.50
C VAL A 254 1.32 24.68 8.45
N GLU A 255 0.72 25.27 9.48
CA GLU A 255 0.57 26.75 9.58
C GLU A 255 -0.19 27.38 8.39
N VAL A 256 -1.24 26.71 7.91
CA VAL A 256 -2.12 27.25 6.88
C VAL A 256 -2.85 28.49 7.41
N THR A 257 -2.46 29.66 6.91
CA THR A 257 -2.97 30.98 7.33
C THR A 257 -3.90 31.62 6.30
N SER A 258 -4.00 31.04 5.11
CA SER A 258 -4.82 31.52 4.00
C SER A 258 -5.98 30.57 3.72
N THR A 259 -7.10 31.11 3.25
CA THR A 259 -8.22 30.34 2.70
C THR A 259 -7.97 29.89 1.25
N GLU A 260 -6.90 30.37 0.62
CA GLU A 260 -6.45 29.89 -0.68
C GLU A 260 -5.01 29.38 -0.58
N LEU A 261 -4.77 28.17 -1.09
CA LEU A 261 -3.46 27.54 -1.16
C LEU A 261 -3.13 27.21 -2.61
N VAL A 262 -1.89 27.45 -3.02
CA VAL A 262 -1.38 27.05 -4.33
C VAL A 262 -0.45 25.87 -4.13
N PHE A 263 -0.72 24.77 -4.81
CA PHE A 263 0.18 23.63 -4.88
C PHE A 263 0.95 23.69 -6.19
N GLU A 264 2.27 23.54 -6.12
CA GLU A 264 3.14 23.46 -7.30
C GLU A 264 3.91 22.14 -7.30
N PHE A 265 3.85 21.44 -8.42
CA PHE A 265 4.45 20.13 -8.63
C PHE A 265 5.70 20.26 -9.49
N ARG A 266 6.86 19.92 -8.96
CA ARG A 266 8.12 19.94 -9.70
C ARG A 266 8.79 18.58 -9.62
N PHE A 267 8.80 17.85 -10.73
CA PHE A 267 9.46 16.56 -10.84
C PHE A 267 10.60 16.63 -11.85
N TRP A 268 11.66 15.87 -11.61
CA TRP A 268 12.85 15.77 -12.45
C TRP A 268 13.23 14.32 -12.71
N SER A 269 13.93 14.10 -13.81
CA SER A 269 14.57 12.82 -14.11
C SER A 269 15.93 12.74 -13.42
N HIS A 270 16.35 11.54 -12.99
CA HIS A 270 17.72 11.30 -12.54
C HIS A 270 18.76 11.53 -13.65
N MET A 271 18.35 11.45 -14.92
CA MET A 271 19.21 11.78 -16.08
C MET A 271 19.19 13.29 -16.42
N GLY A 272 18.58 14.13 -15.58
CA GLY A 272 18.46 15.57 -15.79
C GLY A 272 17.21 15.95 -16.59
N GLY A 273 16.73 17.18 -16.37
CA GLY A 273 15.53 17.74 -17.02
C GLY A 273 14.26 17.64 -16.17
N ARG A 274 13.39 18.65 -16.30
CA ARG A 274 12.07 18.71 -15.65
C ARG A 274 11.11 17.78 -16.38
N ARG A 275 10.34 16.98 -15.64
CA ARG A 275 9.26 16.17 -16.21
C ARG A 275 8.04 17.04 -16.45
N GLU A 276 7.42 16.82 -17.60
CA GLU A 276 6.18 17.49 -17.97
C GLU A 276 5.00 16.79 -17.31
N ILE A 277 4.16 17.58 -16.67
CA ILE A 277 2.95 17.13 -15.99
C ILE A 277 1.79 17.46 -16.90
N LYS A 278 1.05 16.44 -17.31
CA LYS A 278 -0.17 16.59 -18.11
C LYS A 278 -1.28 17.19 -17.27
N GLU A 279 -1.52 16.61 -16.09
CA GLU A 279 -2.60 17.01 -15.19
C GLU A 279 -2.21 16.76 -13.73
N CYS A 280 -2.65 17.63 -12.83
CA CYS A 280 -2.50 17.45 -11.39
C CYS A 280 -3.82 17.68 -10.66
N GLY A 281 -3.95 17.06 -9.48
CA GLY A 281 -5.14 17.19 -8.64
C GLY A 281 -4.81 17.19 -7.15
N VAL A 282 -5.67 17.85 -6.36
CA VAL A 282 -5.58 17.89 -4.90
C VAL A 282 -6.97 17.66 -4.29
N PHE A 283 -6.99 16.88 -3.22
CA PHE A 283 -8.14 16.58 -2.39
C PHE A 283 -7.77 16.77 -0.92
N LEU A 284 -8.65 17.41 -0.15
CA LEU A 284 -8.46 17.66 1.28
C LEU A 284 -8.84 16.40 2.09
N THR A 285 -7.90 15.88 2.88
CA THR A 285 -8.17 14.81 3.86
C THR A 285 -8.40 15.45 5.23
N LEU A 286 -9.68 15.68 5.59
CA LEU A 286 -10.01 16.13 6.94
C LEU A 286 -9.61 15.05 7.94
N GLY A 287 -8.73 15.41 8.88
CA GLY A 287 -8.05 14.49 9.79
C GLY A 287 -9.00 13.50 10.47
N GLY A 288 -8.69 12.22 10.28
CA GLY A 288 -9.05 11.11 11.16
C GLY A 288 -10.53 10.97 11.50
N TYR A 289 -11.39 10.65 10.53
CA TYR A 289 -12.51 9.71 10.63
C TYR A 289 -13.20 9.71 9.26
N LEU A 290 -13.33 8.53 8.66
CA LEU A 290 -14.12 8.29 7.45
C LEU A 290 -15.50 8.95 7.55
N PHE A 291 -15.68 10.05 6.83
CA PHE A 291 -17.00 10.57 6.50
C PHE A 291 -17.08 10.77 5.00
N GLY A 292 -18.05 10.10 4.39
CA GLY A 292 -18.47 10.37 3.03
C GLY A 292 -18.34 9.17 2.11
N TYR A 293 -19.21 8.18 2.32
CA TYR A 293 -19.73 7.37 1.23
C TYR A 293 -19.97 8.26 0.01
N CYS A 294 -19.44 7.84 -1.13
CA CYS A 294 -19.78 8.40 -2.42
C CYS A 294 -21.29 8.18 -2.63
N ASN A 295 -22.11 9.16 -2.22
CA ASN A 295 -23.56 9.11 -2.38
C ASN A 295 -23.87 9.24 -3.87
N LYS A 296 -23.99 8.10 -4.56
CA LYS A 296 -24.89 8.02 -5.70
C LYS A 296 -26.29 8.29 -5.16
N GLN A 297 -26.87 9.41 -5.61
CA GLN A 297 -28.28 9.72 -5.40
C GLN A 297 -29.13 8.51 -5.82
N GLN A 298 -29.73 7.83 -4.84
CA GLN A 298 -30.97 7.09 -5.06
C GLN A 298 -31.96 7.51 -3.99
N ASN A 299 -33.05 8.10 -4.48
CA ASN A 299 -34.27 8.37 -3.74
C ASN A 299 -34.81 7.07 -3.11
N SER A 300 -34.77 6.97 -1.79
CA SER A 300 -35.81 6.26 -1.03
C SER A 300 -35.74 6.64 0.46
N GLN A 301 -36.91 6.94 1.03
CA GLN A 301 -37.16 7.39 2.40
C GLN A 301 -36.65 6.42 3.49
N PRO A 302 -36.44 6.90 4.73
CA PRO A 302 -35.78 6.14 5.80
C PRO A 302 -36.74 5.22 6.56
N THR A 303 -36.34 3.97 6.76
CA THR A 303 -36.95 3.07 7.76
C THR A 303 -35.97 2.68 8.87
N ARG A 304 -36.52 2.73 10.08
CA ARG A 304 -35.94 2.59 11.42
C ARG A 304 -34.95 1.42 11.64
N ILE A 305 -33.83 1.78 12.27
CA ILE A 305 -33.19 1.17 13.46
C ILE A 305 -33.12 -0.37 13.51
N ASN A 306 -31.89 -0.91 13.44
CA ASN A 306 -31.47 -2.02 14.28
C ASN A 306 -30.11 -1.70 14.93
N LYS A 307 -30.16 -1.47 16.24
CA LYS A 307 -29.01 -1.32 17.14
C LYS A 307 -28.48 -2.72 17.44
N GLU A 308 -27.42 -3.18 16.76
CA GLU A 308 -26.70 -4.38 17.22
C GLU A 308 -25.21 -4.48 16.80
N HIS A 309 -24.63 -3.47 16.14
CA HIS A 309 -23.21 -3.46 15.74
C HIS A 309 -22.35 -2.44 16.50
N GLN A 310 -22.59 -2.25 17.80
CA GLN A 310 -21.81 -1.33 18.65
C GLN A 310 -21.13 -1.98 19.88
N SER A 311 -20.92 -3.30 19.88
CA SER A 311 -20.36 -3.98 21.07
C SER A 311 -19.22 -4.99 20.82
N ILE A 312 -18.50 -4.92 19.69
CA ILE A 312 -17.38 -5.87 19.44
C ILE A 312 -15.98 -5.27 19.64
N ASN A 313 -15.81 -3.95 19.70
CA ASN A 313 -14.47 -3.32 19.81
C ASN A 313 -14.01 -2.97 21.25
N SER A 314 -14.47 -3.70 22.28
CA SER A 314 -14.14 -3.39 23.69
C SER A 314 -13.56 -4.56 24.51
N LEU A 315 -13.23 -5.71 23.92
CA LEU A 315 -12.88 -6.91 24.72
C LEU A 315 -11.57 -7.62 24.38
N ILE A 316 -10.63 -6.95 23.71
CA ILE A 316 -9.27 -7.49 23.50
C ILE A 316 -8.22 -6.53 24.06
N TYR A 317 -8.33 -6.20 25.35
CA TYR A 317 -7.24 -5.66 26.17
C TYR A 317 -7.56 -5.94 27.64
N HIS A 318 -7.57 -7.22 28.01
CA HIS A 318 -7.28 -7.71 29.37
C HIS A 318 -7.42 -9.24 29.41
N ARG A 319 -6.38 -9.94 28.94
CA ARG A 319 -5.89 -11.25 29.38
C ARG A 319 -4.92 -11.78 28.31
N LEU A 320 -3.70 -11.27 28.37
CA LEU A 320 -2.44 -12.02 28.36
C LEU A 320 -1.48 -11.18 29.20
#